data_AF-A0A958H8I0-F1
#
_entry.id   AF-A0A958H8I0-F1
#
_cell.length_a   1.000
_cell.length_b   1.000
_cell.length_c   1.000
_cell.angle_alpha   90.00
_cell.angle_beta   90.00
_cell.angle_gamma   90.00
#
_symmetry.space_group_name_H-M   'P 1'
#
loop_
_entity.id
_entity.type
_entity.pdbx_description
1 polymer ?
#
loop_
_entity_poly.entity_id
_entity_poly.type
_entity_poly.pdbx_seq_one_letter_code
_entity_poly.pdbx_strand_id
1 'polypeptide(L)'
;SGPPAGRNRTPNRATRLGDRIVMGIARHWLAIANLALFTFIALPFAAPILMRAGMPRAARVFYTIYLPTCHQLPDRSYFLFGDKAVYTLADLEAAGVLSDTSVLQRRKYIGDETLGYKVAICERD
;
A
#
# COMPACT_ATOMS: atom_id res chain seq x y z
N SER A 1 14.22 -41.46 49.51
CA SER A 1 14.42 -40.75 48.23
C SER A 1 13.44 -39.59 48.17
N GLY A 2 13.89 -38.37 48.44
CA GLY A 2 13.05 -37.16 48.34
C GLY A 2 12.91 -36.69 46.90
N PRO A 3 11.76 -36.09 46.50
CA PRO A 3 11.57 -35.59 45.13
C PRO A 3 12.52 -34.42 44.85
N PRO A 4 13.00 -34.25 43.59
CA PRO A 4 13.86 -33.13 43.26
C PRO A 4 13.10 -31.81 43.42
N ALA A 5 13.70 -30.88 44.18
CA ALA A 5 13.19 -29.54 44.39
C ALA A 5 12.99 -28.85 43.04
N GLY A 6 11.74 -28.55 42.71
CA GLY A 6 11.37 -27.73 41.55
C GLY A 6 12.04 -26.37 41.68
N ARG A 7 12.99 -26.08 40.79
CA ARG A 7 13.70 -24.80 40.75
C ARG A 7 12.69 -23.71 40.36
N ASN A 8 12.13 -23.01 41.35
CA ASN A 8 11.36 -21.78 41.17
C ASN A 8 12.27 -20.70 40.55
N ARG A 9 12.36 -20.69 39.22
CA ARG A 9 12.99 -19.59 38.48
C ARG A 9 12.02 -18.41 38.56
N THR A 10 12.30 -17.45 39.45
CA THR A 10 11.61 -16.16 39.44
C THR A 10 11.73 -15.56 38.04
N PRO A 11 10.62 -15.24 37.35
CA PRO A 11 10.68 -14.75 35.98
C PRO A 11 11.46 -13.43 35.94
N ASN A 12 12.56 -13.44 35.18
CA ASN A 12 13.43 -12.29 34.95
C ASN A 12 12.61 -11.16 34.30
N ARG A 13 13.03 -9.90 34.44
CA ARG A 13 12.34 -8.73 33.86
C ARG A 13 12.08 -8.90 32.36
N ALA A 14 13.01 -9.52 31.65
CA ALA A 14 12.89 -9.83 30.22
C ALA A 14 11.73 -10.79 29.90
N THR A 15 11.53 -11.86 30.71
CA THR A 15 10.42 -12.80 30.48
C THR A 15 9.08 -12.15 30.78
N ARG A 16 9.01 -11.35 31.86
CA ARG A 16 7.80 -10.59 32.20
C ARG A 16 7.43 -9.55 31.15
N LEU A 17 8.41 -8.93 30.50
CA LEU A 17 8.18 -8.01 29.39
C LEU A 17 7.67 -8.75 28.15
N GLY A 18 8.28 -9.89 27.82
CA GLY A 18 7.84 -10.77 26.74
C GLY A 18 6.38 -11.22 26.91
N ASP A 19 6.03 -11.72 28.10
CA ASP A 19 4.66 -12.17 28.42
C ASP A 19 3.64 -11.03 28.26
N ARG A 20 4.00 -9.80 28.68
CA ARG A 20 3.13 -8.63 28.50
C ARG A 20 2.95 -8.25 27.03
N ILE A 21 4.01 -8.31 26.22
CA ILE A 21 3.93 -8.01 24.78
C ILE A 21 3.06 -9.06 24.09
N VAL A 22 3.28 -10.34 24.37
CA VAL A 22 2.50 -11.45 23.80
C VAL A 22 1.03 -11.32 24.20
N MET A 23 0.74 -11.10 25.47
CA MET A 23 -0.63 -10.88 25.96
C MET A 23 -1.27 -9.61 25.37
N GLY A 24 -0.49 -8.55 25.16
CA GLY A 24 -0.96 -7.33 24.52
C GLY A 24 -1.34 -7.55 23.05
N ILE A 25 -0.48 -8.23 22.28
CA ILE A 25 -0.76 -8.62 20.89
C ILE A 25 -1.96 -9.55 20.84
N ALA A 26 -2.00 -10.59 21.70
CA ALA A 26 -3.11 -11.54 21.73
C ALA A 26 -4.44 -10.87 22.10
N ARG A 27 -4.45 -9.84 22.96
CA ARG A 27 -5.67 -9.11 23.32
C ARG A 27 -6.14 -8.16 22.22
N HIS A 28 -5.21 -7.61 21.44
CA HIS A 28 -5.50 -6.59 20.42
C HIS A 28 -5.26 -7.07 18.98
N TRP A 29 -5.13 -8.37 18.76
CA TRP A 29 -4.73 -8.93 17.46
C TRP A 29 -5.65 -8.47 16.33
N LEU A 30 -6.96 -8.39 16.59
CA LEU A 30 -7.94 -7.93 15.61
C LEU A 30 -7.75 -6.44 15.26
N ALA A 31 -7.48 -5.60 16.27
CA ALA A 31 -7.20 -4.19 16.04
C ALA A 31 -5.89 -4.00 15.25
N ILE A 32 -4.86 -4.78 15.56
CA ILE A 32 -3.58 -4.77 14.84
C ILE A 32 -3.78 -5.24 13.39
N ALA A 33 -4.52 -6.33 13.18
CA ALA A 33 -4.80 -6.86 11.85
C ALA A 33 -5.62 -5.87 11.01
N ASN A 34 -6.67 -5.28 11.59
CA ASN A 34 -7.47 -4.26 10.91
C ASN A 34 -6.67 -3.01 10.59
N LEU A 35 -5.81 -2.55 11.52
CA LEU A 35 -4.95 -1.40 11.27
C LEU A 35 -3.93 -1.69 10.17
N ALA A 36 -3.32 -2.88 10.16
CA ALA A 36 -2.40 -3.30 9.11
C ALA A 36 -3.09 -3.34 7.75
N LEU A 37 -4.29 -3.93 7.68
CA LEU A 37 -5.09 -4.01 6.45
C LEU A 37 -5.51 -2.62 5.98
N PHE A 38 -6.04 -1.78 6.87
CA PHE A 38 -6.44 -0.41 6.56
C PHE A 38 -5.25 0.39 6.03
N THR A 39 -4.10 0.29 6.68
CA THR A 39 -2.86 0.96 6.26
C THR A 39 -2.43 0.48 4.88
N PHE A 40 -2.46 -0.84 4.63
CA PHE A 40 -2.12 -1.42 3.33
C PHE A 40 -3.03 -0.92 2.19
N ILE A 41 -4.33 -0.73 2.47
CA ILE A 41 -5.30 -0.23 1.49
C ILE A 41 -5.23 1.29 1.32
N ALA A 42 -4.92 2.05 2.37
CA ALA A 42 -4.89 3.50 2.35
C ALA A 42 -3.58 4.07 1.77
N LEU A 43 -2.44 3.44 2.02
CA LEU A 43 -1.12 3.91 1.55
C LEU A 43 -1.02 4.14 0.03
N PRO A 44 -1.63 3.34 -0.86
CA PRO A 44 -1.63 3.61 -2.31
C PRO A 44 -2.18 4.98 -2.70
N PHE A 45 -3.11 5.53 -1.91
CA PHE A 45 -3.69 6.85 -2.14
C PHE A 45 -2.72 7.99 -1.80
N ALA A 46 -1.67 7.73 -1.00
CA ALA A 46 -0.61 8.71 -0.77
C ALA A 46 0.13 9.07 -2.07
N ALA A 47 0.24 8.14 -3.02
CA ALA A 47 0.93 8.37 -4.28
C ALA A 47 0.32 9.54 -5.09
N PRO A 48 -0.97 9.54 -5.46
CA PRO A 48 -1.57 10.66 -6.17
C PRO A 48 -1.66 11.94 -5.33
N ILE A 49 -1.81 11.85 -4.00
CA ILE A 49 -1.79 13.03 -3.11
C ILE A 49 -0.43 13.73 -3.17
N LEU A 50 0.67 12.97 -3.11
CA LEU A 50 2.02 13.50 -3.20
C LEU A 50 2.34 14.03 -4.61
N MET A 51 1.79 13.40 -5.66
CA MET A 51 1.89 13.96 -7.02
C MET A 51 1.21 15.32 -7.11
N ARG A 52 -0.03 15.44 -6.60
CA ARG A 52 -0.76 16.72 -6.56
C ARG A 52 -0.06 17.78 -5.71
N ALA A 53 0.64 17.38 -4.65
CA ALA A 53 1.42 18.27 -3.80
C ALA A 53 2.78 18.68 -4.41
N GLY A 54 3.11 18.27 -5.64
CA GLY A 54 4.39 18.59 -6.28
C GLY A 54 5.58 17.81 -5.70
N MET A 55 5.34 16.65 -5.07
CA MET A 55 6.36 15.80 -4.45
C MET A 55 6.58 14.47 -5.22
N PRO A 56 6.95 14.49 -6.51
CA PRO A 56 6.98 13.28 -7.33
C PRO A 56 8.03 12.25 -6.88
N ARG A 57 9.13 12.69 -6.25
CA ARG A 57 10.15 11.77 -5.70
C ARG A 57 9.58 10.94 -4.55
N ALA A 58 8.80 11.56 -3.66
CA ALA A 58 8.14 10.86 -2.57
C ALA A 58 7.03 9.95 -3.11
N ALA A 59 6.22 10.42 -4.06
CA ALA A 59 5.17 9.62 -4.69
C ALA A 59 5.72 8.32 -5.33
N ARG A 60 6.87 8.40 -6.01
CA ARG A 60 7.53 7.24 -6.64
C ARG A 60 7.85 6.11 -5.66
N VAL A 61 8.14 6.42 -4.40
CA VAL A 61 8.38 5.40 -3.37
C VAL A 61 7.15 4.48 -3.24
N PHE A 62 5.95 5.05 -3.22
CA PHE A 62 4.70 4.30 -3.14
C PHE A 62 4.44 3.49 -4.42
N TYR A 63 4.63 4.10 -5.60
CA TYR A 63 4.52 3.36 -6.86
C TYR A 63 5.50 2.17 -6.91
N THR A 64 6.73 2.33 -6.42
CA THR A 64 7.73 1.25 -6.38
C THR A 64 7.37 0.16 -5.39
N ILE A 65 6.98 0.50 -4.15
CA ILE A 65 6.62 -0.48 -3.11
C ILE A 65 5.45 -1.36 -3.55
N TYR A 66 4.46 -0.78 -4.24
CA TYR A 66 3.27 -1.49 -4.68
C TYR A 66 3.41 -2.17 -6.05
N LEU A 67 4.50 -1.94 -6.78
CA LEU A 67 4.73 -2.53 -8.11
C LEU A 67 4.69 -4.08 -8.12
N PRO A 68 5.20 -4.81 -7.12
CA PRO A 68 5.08 -6.27 -7.09
C PRO A 68 3.64 -6.77 -6.92
N THR A 69 2.78 -5.93 -6.31
CA THR A 69 1.38 -6.30 -6.01
C THR A 69 0.43 -6.03 -7.18
N CYS A 70 0.79 -5.11 -8.06
CA CYS A 70 -0.06 -4.64 -9.15
C CYS A 70 0.80 -4.14 -10.32
N HIS A 71 0.36 -4.44 -11.54
CA HIS A 71 1.11 -4.03 -12.73
C HIS A 71 1.05 -2.53 -13.02
N GLN A 72 0.19 -1.79 -12.31
CA GLN A 72 -0.04 -0.34 -12.38
C GLN A 72 -0.26 0.16 -13.81
N LEU A 73 -1.06 -0.58 -14.57
CA LEU A 73 -1.51 -0.14 -15.90
C LEU A 73 -2.53 0.99 -15.73
N PRO A 74 -2.38 2.09 -16.45
CA PRO A 74 -3.26 3.25 -16.29
C PRO A 74 -4.71 2.93 -16.67
N ASP A 75 -4.95 2.13 -17.71
CA ASP A 75 -6.28 1.65 -18.11
C ASP A 75 -6.92 0.63 -17.13
N ARG A 76 -6.23 0.35 -16.01
CA ARG A 76 -6.66 -0.57 -14.93
C ARG A 76 -6.32 0.02 -13.57
N SER A 77 -6.30 1.34 -13.43
CA SER A 77 -5.99 2.04 -12.19
C SER A 77 -7.06 3.08 -11.89
N TYR A 78 -7.29 3.31 -10.60
CA TYR A 78 -8.06 4.46 -10.16
C TYR A 78 -7.23 5.74 -10.30
N PHE A 79 -7.87 6.86 -10.65
CA PHE A 79 -7.27 8.19 -10.73
C PHE A 79 -7.90 9.12 -9.70
N LEU A 80 -7.08 9.99 -9.13
CA LEU A 80 -7.53 11.10 -8.29
C LEU A 80 -7.11 12.44 -8.89
N PHE A 81 -7.90 13.47 -8.62
CA PHE A 81 -7.65 14.85 -9.06
C PHE A 81 -7.79 15.07 -10.58
N GLY A 82 -8.53 14.20 -11.26
CA GLY A 82 -8.93 14.39 -12.66
C GLY A 82 -10.44 14.22 -12.83
N ASP A 83 -10.91 14.27 -14.08
CA ASP A 83 -12.34 14.26 -14.42
C ASP A 83 -13.03 12.91 -14.15
N LYS A 84 -12.31 11.80 -14.31
CA LYS A 84 -12.83 10.44 -14.08
C LYS A 84 -12.00 9.71 -13.03
N ALA A 85 -12.68 8.85 -12.26
CA ALA A 85 -12.00 7.95 -11.33
C ALA A 85 -11.32 6.78 -12.05
N VAL A 86 -11.75 6.44 -13.27
CA VAL A 86 -11.22 5.36 -14.10
C VAL A 86 -11.25 5.81 -15.55
N TYR A 87 -10.19 5.51 -16.30
CA TYR A 87 -10.09 5.80 -17.72
C TYR A 87 -9.90 4.51 -18.49
N THR A 88 -10.68 4.33 -19.56
CA THR A 88 -10.46 3.23 -20.51
C THR A 88 -9.22 3.50 -21.36
N LEU A 89 -8.70 2.48 -22.05
CA LEU A 89 -7.60 2.69 -23.00
C LEU A 89 -7.98 3.72 -24.08
N ALA A 90 -9.23 3.68 -24.58
CA ALA A 90 -9.73 4.63 -25.57
C ALA A 90 -9.77 6.07 -25.03
N ASP A 91 -10.13 6.28 -23.75
CA ASP A 91 -10.08 7.60 -23.13
C ASP A 91 -8.64 8.16 -23.10
N LEU A 92 -7.67 7.30 -22.75
CA LEU A 92 -6.27 7.67 -22.63
C LEU A 92 -5.61 7.91 -24.00
N GLU A 93 -6.02 7.15 -25.03
CA GLU A 93 -5.62 7.39 -26.41
C GLU A 93 -6.23 8.69 -26.96
N ALA A 94 -7.51 8.96 -26.68
CA ALA A 94 -8.17 10.20 -27.07
C ALA A 94 -7.55 11.43 -26.38
N ALA A 95 -7.04 11.26 -25.16
CA ALA A 95 -6.27 12.29 -24.46
C ALA A 95 -4.81 12.40 -24.94
N GLY A 96 -4.37 11.57 -25.89
CA GLY A 96 -3.03 11.61 -26.49
C GLY A 96 -1.90 11.14 -25.58
N VAL A 97 -2.20 10.49 -24.46
CA VAL A 97 -1.17 10.08 -23.48
C VAL A 97 -0.62 8.67 -23.72
N LEU A 98 -1.34 7.81 -24.45
CA LEU A 98 -0.98 6.40 -24.66
C LEU A 98 -1.00 5.93 -26.14
N SER A 99 -1.00 6.84 -27.10
CA SER A 99 -1.03 6.49 -28.53
C SER A 99 0.14 5.55 -28.88
N ASP A 100 -0.19 4.36 -29.41
CA ASP A 100 0.75 3.37 -29.95
C ASP A 100 1.87 2.88 -28.99
N THR A 101 1.63 2.93 -27.67
CA THR A 101 2.65 2.56 -26.69
C THR A 101 2.56 1.10 -26.25
N SER A 102 3.71 0.42 -26.23
CA SER A 102 3.81 -0.94 -25.68
C SER A 102 3.34 -0.99 -24.22
N VAL A 103 2.83 -2.15 -23.77
CA VAL A 103 2.32 -2.35 -22.40
C VAL A 103 3.32 -1.87 -21.34
N LEU A 104 4.62 -2.12 -21.54
CA LEU A 104 5.67 -1.68 -20.61
C LEU A 104 5.82 -0.16 -20.53
N GLN A 105 5.60 0.56 -21.63
CA GLN A 105 5.63 2.02 -21.63
C GLN A 105 4.35 2.59 -21.00
N ARG A 106 3.18 1.98 -21.26
CA ARG A 106 1.91 2.40 -20.61
C ARG A 106 2.02 2.38 -19.09
N ARG A 107 2.71 1.40 -18.51
CA ARG A 107 2.96 1.31 -17.04
C ARG A 107 3.66 2.54 -16.47
N LYS A 108 4.46 3.25 -17.26
CA LYS A 108 5.20 4.45 -16.82
C LYS A 108 4.31 5.68 -16.71
N TYR A 109 3.16 5.69 -17.37
CA TYR A 109 2.22 6.79 -17.25
C TYR A 109 1.63 6.80 -15.84
N ILE A 110 1.93 7.86 -15.08
CA ILE A 110 1.45 8.08 -13.71
C ILE A 110 0.21 8.95 -13.70
N GLY A 111 0.06 9.85 -14.67
CA GLY A 111 -0.96 10.88 -14.67
C GLY A 111 -0.38 12.28 -14.80
N ASP A 112 -1.28 13.26 -14.92
CA ASP A 112 -0.99 14.68 -15.10
C ASP A 112 -2.06 15.54 -14.42
N GLU A 113 -2.00 16.86 -14.62
CA GLU A 113 -2.94 17.80 -14.02
C GLU A 113 -4.37 17.72 -14.60
N THR A 114 -4.53 17.18 -15.81
CA THR A 114 -5.80 17.09 -16.52
C THR A 114 -6.53 15.79 -16.17
N LEU A 115 -5.85 14.66 -16.37
CA LEU A 115 -6.43 13.34 -16.12
C LEU A 115 -6.30 12.92 -14.65
N GLY A 116 -5.57 13.69 -13.85
CA GLY A 116 -5.24 13.35 -12.48
C GLY A 116 -4.11 12.32 -12.40
N TYR A 117 -3.87 11.82 -11.20
CA TYR A 117 -2.80 10.87 -10.90
C TYR A 117 -3.35 9.52 -10.46
N LYS A 118 -2.75 8.43 -10.94
CA LYS A 118 -3.18 7.08 -10.62
C LYS A 118 -2.86 6.71 -9.18
N VAL A 119 -3.75 5.97 -8.53
CA VAL A 119 -3.50 5.30 -7.24
C VAL A 119 -2.48 4.17 -7.49
N ALA A 120 -1.61 3.87 -6.52
CA ALA A 120 -0.59 2.83 -6.66
C ALA A 120 -1.14 1.38 -6.58
N ILE A 121 -2.44 1.18 -6.80
CA ILE A 121 -3.10 -0.13 -6.85
C ILE A 121 -4.00 -0.21 -8.07
N CYS A 122 -4.18 -1.43 -8.58
CA CYS A 122 -4.97 -1.69 -9.76
C CYS A 122 -6.45 -1.80 -9.38
N GLU A 123 -7.31 -1.25 -10.23
CA GLU A 123 -8.71 -1.64 -10.29
C GLU A 123 -8.80 -3.13 -10.65
N ARG A 124 -9.73 -3.85 -10.02
CA ARG A 124 -9.94 -5.29 -10.18
C ARG A 124 -11.40 -5.56 -10.56
N ASP A 125 -11.83 -4.95 -11.66
CA ASP A 125 -13.19 -5.08 -12.20
C ASP A 125 -13.15 -5.59 -13.66
#